data_AF-A0A965B5I2-F1
#
_entry.id   AF-A0A965B5I2-F1
#
_cell.length_a   1.000
_cell.length_b   1.000
_cell.length_c   1.000
_cell.angle_alpha   90.00
_cell.angle_beta   90.00
_cell.angle_gamma   90.00
#
_symmetry.space_group_name_H-M   'P 1'
#
loop_
_entity.id
_entity.type
_entity.pdbx_description
1 polymer ?
#
loop_
_entity_poly.entity_id
_entity_poly.type
_entity_poly.pdbx_seq_one_letter_code
_entity_poly.pdbx_strand_id
1 'polypeptide(L)'
;MIADDAEPPAGEGIARTGVTVLDPGGDAWVTPVPAGVSVLNGAGELTGRSQVQEWGLAETPVFLTSTMQVGRVYDAACRLLIAEQPAIG
;
A
#
# COMPACT_ATOMS: atom_id res chain seq x y z
N MET A 1 16.20 -22.01 16.10
CA MET A 1 17.33 -21.92 15.17
C MET A 1 16.83 -21.13 13.98
N ILE A 2 17.28 -19.89 13.81
CA ILE A 2 17.03 -19.16 12.56
C ILE A 2 17.97 -19.79 11.55
N ALA A 3 17.44 -20.36 10.47
CA ALA A 3 18.26 -20.83 9.38
C ALA A 3 18.89 -19.60 8.73
N ASP A 4 20.21 -19.55 8.63
CA ASP A 4 20.88 -18.52 7.86
C ASP A 4 20.50 -18.71 6.39
N ASP A 5 20.12 -17.61 5.74
CA ASP A 5 19.86 -17.61 4.30
C ASP A 5 21.16 -17.80 3.54
N ALA A 6 21.06 -18.40 2.35
CA ALA A 6 22.19 -18.52 1.44
C ALA A 6 22.71 -17.13 1.03
N GLU A 7 24.03 -17.01 0.87
CA GLU A 7 24.69 -15.80 0.38
C GLU A 7 24.07 -15.40 -0.97
N PRO A 8 23.68 -14.12 -1.16
CA PRO A 8 23.09 -13.69 -2.40
C PRO A 8 24.11 -13.78 -3.55
N PRO A 9 23.66 -14.19 -4.75
CA PRO A 9 24.56 -14.27 -5.90
C PRO A 9 25.11 -12.88 -6.28
N ALA A 10 26.40 -12.83 -6.63
CA ALA A 10 27.05 -11.74 -7.35
C ALA A 10 27.00 -10.33 -6.71
N GLY A 11 27.06 -10.21 -5.38
CA GLY A 11 27.17 -8.91 -4.70
C GLY A 11 25.86 -8.11 -4.66
N GLU A 12 24.75 -8.74 -5.04
CA GLU A 12 23.41 -8.21 -4.80
C GLU A 12 23.01 -8.43 -3.34
N GLY A 13 22.11 -7.61 -2.81
CA GLY A 13 21.56 -7.82 -1.46
C GLY A 13 20.43 -8.86 -1.47
N ILE A 14 20.20 -9.55 -0.34
CA ILE A 14 19.01 -10.38 -0.16
C ILE A 14 17.79 -9.46 0.01
N ALA A 15 16.79 -9.59 -0.87
CA ALA A 15 15.52 -8.88 -0.73
C ALA A 15 14.70 -9.43 0.45
N ARG A 16 14.60 -8.65 1.53
CA ARG A 16 13.74 -8.95 2.69
C ARG A 16 12.63 -7.92 2.80
N THR A 17 11.73 -7.94 1.83
CA THR A 17 10.61 -6.99 1.76
C THR A 17 9.43 -7.68 1.11
N GLY A 18 8.27 -7.04 1.16
CA GLY A 18 7.08 -7.48 0.45
C GLY A 18 6.03 -6.39 0.44
N VAL A 19 4.84 -6.78 -0.01
CA VAL A 19 3.62 -5.98 0.07
C VAL A 19 2.52 -6.88 0.60
N THR A 20 1.76 -6.38 1.56
CA THR A 20 0.49 -6.99 1.97
C THR A 20 -0.63 -6.07 1.53
N VAL A 21 -1.69 -6.64 0.95
CA VAL A 21 -2.87 -5.90 0.49
C VAL A 21 -4.05 -6.29 1.35
N LEU A 22 -4.72 -5.30 1.91
CA LEU A 22 -6.01 -5.45 2.59
C LEU A 22 -7.08 -4.94 1.62
N ASP A 23 -7.75 -5.88 0.97
CA ASP A 23 -8.86 -5.61 0.06
C ASP A 23 -10.18 -5.74 0.82
N PRO A 24 -10.98 -4.66 0.97
CA PRO A 24 -12.29 -4.73 1.60
C PRO A 24 -13.30 -5.57 0.81
N GLY A 25 -12.96 -5.96 -0.43
CA GLY A 25 -13.81 -6.70 -1.35
C GLY A 25 -14.81 -5.78 -2.07
N GLY A 26 -15.26 -6.24 -3.23
CA GLY A 26 -16.07 -5.42 -4.12
C GLY A 26 -15.26 -4.31 -4.77
N ASP A 27 -15.95 -3.30 -5.29
CA ASP A 27 -15.36 -2.19 -6.02
C ASP A 27 -15.31 -0.96 -5.12
N ALA A 28 -14.19 -0.79 -4.41
CA ALA A 28 -14.02 0.30 -3.43
C ALA A 28 -14.03 1.68 -4.08
N TRP A 29 -13.77 1.78 -5.39
CA TRP A 29 -13.88 3.04 -6.12
C TRP A 29 -15.34 3.43 -6.35
N VAL A 30 -16.16 2.48 -6.79
CA VAL A 30 -17.59 2.72 -7.04
C VAL A 30 -18.39 2.81 -5.74
N THR A 31 -18.03 1.99 -4.75
CA THR A 31 -18.67 1.98 -3.41
C THR A 31 -17.60 2.12 -2.33
N PRO A 32 -17.18 3.37 -2.02
CA PRO A 32 -16.19 3.63 -0.98
C PRO A 32 -16.61 3.10 0.39
N VAL A 33 -15.63 2.64 1.17
CA VAL A 33 -15.86 2.09 2.50
C VAL A 33 -15.56 3.12 3.59
N PRO A 34 -16.35 3.19 4.68
CA PRO A 34 -16.03 4.07 5.81
C PRO A 34 -14.64 3.79 6.39
N ALA A 35 -13.85 4.84 6.59
CA ALA A 35 -12.49 4.74 7.09
C ALA A 35 -12.12 5.90 8.01
N GLY A 36 -11.08 5.70 8.82
CA GLY A 36 -10.56 6.72 9.72
C GLY A 36 -9.07 6.49 10.03
N VAL A 37 -8.38 7.56 10.42
CA VAL A 37 -6.95 7.52 10.77
C VAL A 37 -6.76 8.04 12.20
N SER A 38 -5.98 7.31 12.99
CA SER A 38 -5.50 7.75 14.30
C SER A 38 -3.97 7.66 14.33
N VAL A 39 -3.31 8.64 14.96
CA VAL A 39 -1.84 8.69 15.07
C VAL A 39 -1.46 8.59 16.53
N LEU A 40 -0.72 7.54 16.86
CA LEU A 40 -0.02 7.45 18.14
C LEU A 40 1.32 8.22 18.07
N ASN A 41 2.12 7.94 17.04
CA ASN A 41 3.39 8.60 16.74
C ASN A 41 3.56 8.75 15.22
N GLY A 42 4.11 9.89 14.79
CA GLY A 42 4.21 10.25 13.37
C GLY A 42 5.50 9.82 12.65
N ALA A 43 6.34 8.97 13.24
CA ALA A 43 7.59 8.52 12.63
C ALA A 43 7.33 7.38 11.60
N GLY A 44 6.72 7.74 10.47
CA GLY A 44 6.39 6.82 9.39
C GLY A 44 5.77 7.55 8.21
N GLU A 45 5.27 6.80 7.23
CA GLU A 45 4.63 7.36 6.03
C GLU A 45 3.27 6.68 5.80
N LEU A 46 2.28 7.46 5.40
CA LEU A 46 0.93 6.99 5.06
C LEU A 46 0.34 7.90 3.97
N THR A 47 0.40 7.41 2.74
CA THR A 47 -0.27 8.05 1.60
C THR A 47 -1.79 7.97 1.75
N GLY A 48 -2.53 8.95 1.20
CA GLY A 48 -4.00 8.97 1.23
C GLY A 48 -4.62 9.40 2.57
N ARG A 49 -3.80 9.68 3.59
CA ARG A 49 -4.26 10.14 4.92
C ARG A 49 -5.18 11.35 4.85
N SER A 50 -4.79 12.39 4.10
CA SER A 50 -5.57 13.64 4.00
C SER A 50 -6.96 13.39 3.44
N GLN A 51 -7.07 12.53 2.41
CA GLN A 51 -8.34 12.15 1.81
C GLN A 51 -9.25 11.42 2.81
N VAL A 52 -8.71 10.42 3.53
CA VAL A 52 -9.49 9.69 4.54
C VAL A 52 -9.94 10.63 5.67
N GLN A 53 -9.09 11.57 6.09
CA GLN A 53 -9.44 12.55 7.11
C GLN A 53 -10.52 13.54 6.66
N GLU A 54 -10.52 13.92 5.39
CA GLU A 54 -11.49 14.87 4.82
C GLU A 54 -12.84 14.20 4.52
N TRP A 55 -12.83 13.01 3.89
CA TRP A 55 -14.05 12.36 3.41
C TRP A 55 -14.59 11.29 4.35
N GLY A 56 -13.77 10.77 5.26
CA GLY A 56 -14.13 9.64 6.11
C GLY A 56 -14.30 8.32 5.34
N LEU A 57 -13.70 8.23 4.15
CA LEU A 57 -13.87 7.13 3.21
C LEU A 57 -12.51 6.64 2.69
N ALA A 58 -12.42 5.35 2.38
CA ALA A 58 -11.36 4.75 1.60
C ALA A 58 -11.91 4.20 0.29
N GLU A 59 -11.28 4.58 -0.82
CA GLU A 59 -11.71 4.26 -2.19
C GLU A 59 -10.79 3.24 -2.88
N THR A 60 -9.81 2.73 -2.13
CA THR A 60 -8.77 1.82 -2.63
C THR A 60 -8.46 0.76 -1.58
N PRO A 61 -7.92 -0.42 -1.98
CA PRO A 61 -7.30 -1.34 -1.05
C PRO A 61 -6.17 -0.67 -0.25
N VAL A 62 -5.91 -1.16 0.96
CA VAL A 62 -4.80 -0.65 1.78
C VAL A 62 -3.55 -1.50 1.52
N PHE A 63 -2.46 -0.84 1.12
CA PHE A 63 -1.18 -1.48 0.84
C PHE A 63 -0.19 -1.21 1.97
N LEU A 64 0.36 -2.29 2.53
CA LEU A 64 1.39 -2.26 3.56
C LEU A 64 2.71 -2.71 2.98
N THR A 65 3.75 -1.88 3.11
CA THR A 65 5.09 -2.16 2.54
C THR A 65 6.20 -1.55 3.38
N SER A 66 7.45 -1.75 2.98
CA SER A 66 8.61 -1.12 3.62
C SER A 66 8.74 0.36 3.23
N THR A 67 9.32 1.16 4.12
CA THR A 67 9.45 2.62 3.97
C THR A 67 10.03 3.04 2.61
N MET A 68 11.08 2.35 2.16
CA MET A 68 11.76 2.68 0.90
C MET A 68 10.99 2.26 -0.36
N GLN A 69 9.88 1.53 -0.22
CA GLN A 69 9.05 1.06 -1.33
C GLN A 69 7.71 1.78 -1.44
N VAL A 70 7.37 2.69 -0.51
CA VAL A 70 6.11 3.44 -0.52
C VAL A 70 5.82 4.05 -1.90
N GLY A 71 6.79 4.75 -2.50
CA GLY A 71 6.60 5.35 -3.83
C GLY A 71 6.34 4.33 -4.94
N ARG A 72 7.02 3.18 -4.92
CA ARG A 72 6.81 2.12 -5.94
C ARG A 72 5.45 1.45 -5.78
N VAL A 73 5.04 1.19 -4.55
CA VAL A 73 3.75 0.56 -4.25
C VAL A 73 2.60 1.52 -4.56
N TYR A 74 2.76 2.81 -4.28
CA TYR A 74 1.78 3.84 -4.64
C TYR A 74 1.57 3.90 -6.16
N ASP A 75 2.66 4.00 -6.94
CA ASP A 75 2.60 4.00 -8.40
C ASP A 75 1.94 2.72 -8.97
N ALA A 76 2.28 1.55 -8.40
CA ALA A 76 1.65 0.30 -8.77
C ALA A 76 0.15 0.27 -8.42
N ALA A 77 -0.25 0.77 -7.23
CA ALA A 77 -1.64 0.83 -6.81
C ALA A 77 -2.48 1.73 -7.73
N CYS A 78 -1.95 2.89 -8.14
CA CYS A 78 -2.61 3.74 -9.13
C CYS A 78 -2.81 3.02 -10.47
N ARG A 79 -1.79 2.30 -10.97
CA ARG A 79 -1.90 1.53 -12.22
C ARG A 79 -2.95 0.42 -12.13
N LEU A 80 -3.01 -0.29 -11.00
CA LEU A 80 -4.02 -1.33 -10.78
C LEU A 80 -5.42 -0.72 -10.81
N LEU A 81 -5.63 0.38 -10.09
CA LEU A 81 -6.92 1.06 -10.04
C LEU A 81 -7.36 1.59 -11.41
N ILE A 82 -6.46 2.19 -12.19
CA ILE A 82 -6.74 2.65 -13.57
C ILE A 82 -7.08 1.47 -14.49
N ALA A 83 -6.39 0.34 -14.33
CA ALA A 83 -6.66 -0.85 -15.13
C ALA A 83 -8.02 -1.48 -14.81
N GLU A 84 -8.44 -1.43 -13.54
CA GLU A 84 -9.75 -1.89 -13.07
C GLU A 84 -10.87 -0.89 -13.38
N GLN A 85 -10.55 0.42 -13.37
CA GLN A 85 -11.50 1.51 -13.60
C GLN A 85 -11.11 2.42 -14.76
N PRO A 86 -11.62 2.13 -15.98
CA PRO A 86 -11.37 2.94 -17.17
C PRO A 86 -11.86 4.39 -17.07
N ALA A 87 -12.71 4.71 -16.09
CA ALA A 87 -13.18 6.07 -15.84
C ALA A 87 -12.15 6.94 -15.08
N ILE A 88 -11.09 6.34 -14.55
CA ILE A 88 -10.00 7.04 -13.87
C ILE A 88 -8.91 7.34 -14.89
N GLY A 89 -8.73 8.62 -15.23
CA GLY A 89 -7.76 9.11 -16.21
C GLY A 89 -8.40 9.94 -17.31
#